data_AF-A0A1M7RGW4-F1
#
_entry.id   AF-A0A1M7RGW4-F1
#
_cell.length_a   1.000
_cell.length_b   1.000
_cell.length_c   1.000
_cell.angle_alpha   90.00
_cell.angle_beta   90.00
_cell.angle_gamma   90.00
#
_symmetry.space_group_name_H-M   'P 1'
#
loop_
_entity.id
_entity.type
_entity.pdbx_description
1 polymer ?
#
loop_
_entity_poly.entity_id
_entity_poly.type
_entity_poly.pdbx_seq_one_letter_code
_entity_poly.pdbx_strand_id
1 'polypeptide(L)'
;MANEPDLDVGRVAVPDAVLPTAPGAAPARGSASPSAPRPSVAAPLKQGEGSGRAAPKRRAGADPEPAPEGQTPAPDPVMIRNATLADLVELGFPPPPDGYPLVWEPGDTVALRPTPEILARCAVLNAVLAGVFGAPPELTCGWLERNGLVDAVTEPEWEFLSERKGSGDLYGLHVEALWAFAWVLGVGEDLDPGRYCGEGLAAWLPDIGVGESFVAWQQRAGVRPRPAAEVAALLDLHYCLDWGHVQALMNDEPPPGVTLPYVIGQRRWALEWAVTFRGPYHPAPPRWDEVDLAS
;
A
#
# COMPACT_ATOMS: atom_id res chain seq x y z
N MET A 1 -49.02 11.65 -47.38
CA MET A 1 -47.94 10.65 -47.44
C MET A 1 -46.64 11.44 -47.26
N ALA A 2 -46.42 11.96 -46.04
CA ALA A 2 -45.74 11.32 -44.91
C ALA A 2 -44.23 11.22 -45.16
N ASN A 3 -43.54 12.22 -44.59
CA ASN A 3 -42.09 12.50 -44.61
C ASN A 3 -41.30 11.46 -43.82
N GLU A 4 -40.10 11.13 -44.30
CA GLU A 4 -38.99 10.65 -43.47
C GLU A 4 -38.50 11.76 -42.53
N PRO A 5 -38.06 11.41 -41.31
CA PRO A 5 -37.09 12.21 -40.61
C PRO A 5 -35.74 11.50 -40.46
N ASP A 6 -34.73 12.20 -40.95
CA ASP A 6 -33.33 12.20 -40.55
C ASP A 6 -33.18 12.10 -39.02
N LEU A 7 -32.38 11.15 -38.54
CA LEU A 7 -31.94 11.10 -37.14
C LEU A 7 -30.49 11.60 -37.06
N ASP A 8 -30.42 12.90 -36.77
CA ASP A 8 -29.24 13.65 -36.33
C ASP A 8 -28.73 13.07 -34.99
N VAL A 9 -27.53 12.48 -35.02
CA VAL A 9 -26.85 11.98 -33.82
C VAL A 9 -26.14 13.16 -33.16
N GLY A 10 -26.90 13.86 -32.33
CA GLY A 10 -26.41 14.97 -31.52
C GLY A 10 -25.26 14.56 -30.60
N ARG A 11 -24.13 15.26 -30.75
CA ARG A 11 -23.04 15.35 -29.78
C ARG A 11 -23.61 15.71 -28.40
N VAL A 12 -23.48 14.79 -27.44
CA VAL A 12 -23.69 15.11 -26.03
C VAL A 12 -22.47 15.90 -25.55
N ALA A 13 -22.70 17.18 -25.24
CA ALA A 13 -21.73 18.02 -24.56
C ALA A 13 -21.55 17.51 -23.12
N VAL A 14 -20.31 17.22 -22.75
CA VAL A 14 -19.91 16.99 -21.36
C VAL A 14 -19.94 18.35 -20.65
N PRO A 15 -20.65 18.51 -19.52
CA PRO A 15 -20.57 19.76 -18.77
C PRO A 15 -19.21 19.89 -18.09
N ASP A 16 -18.61 21.07 -18.20
CA ASP A 16 -17.38 21.47 -17.52
C ASP A 16 -17.51 21.24 -16.01
N ALA A 17 -16.63 20.39 -15.47
CA ALA A 17 -16.48 20.21 -14.03
C ALA A 17 -15.87 21.49 -13.44
N VAL A 18 -16.70 22.24 -12.72
CA VAL A 18 -16.28 23.38 -11.91
C VAL A 18 -15.47 22.86 -10.72
N LEU A 19 -14.17 23.11 -10.71
CA LEU A 19 -13.29 22.88 -9.56
C LEU A 19 -13.72 23.77 -8.38
N PRO A 20 -13.79 23.25 -7.14
CA PRO A 20 -14.06 24.09 -5.98
C PRO A 20 -12.87 25.00 -5.68
N THR A 21 -13.12 26.30 -5.74
CA THR A 21 -12.23 27.36 -5.25
C THR A 21 -12.01 27.24 -3.74
N ALA A 22 -10.74 27.29 -3.33
CA ALA A 22 -10.31 27.30 -1.93
C ALA A 22 -10.93 28.48 -1.15
N PRO A 23 -11.39 28.28 0.10
CA PRO A 23 -11.83 29.39 0.92
C PRO A 23 -10.63 30.20 1.44
N GLY A 24 -10.69 31.50 1.15
CA GLY A 24 -9.65 32.48 1.46
C GLY A 24 -9.44 32.71 2.96
N ALA A 25 -8.20 33.13 3.25
CA ALA A 25 -7.72 33.55 4.55
C ALA A 25 -8.48 34.76 5.11
N ALA A 26 -8.72 34.74 6.41
CA ALA A 26 -9.12 35.90 7.22
C ALA A 26 -8.37 35.88 8.57
N PRO A 27 -8.19 37.04 9.23
CA PRO A 27 -6.91 37.41 9.85
C PRO A 27 -6.81 37.21 11.37
N ALA A 28 -5.55 37.24 11.82
CA ALA A 28 -5.08 37.14 13.19
C ALA A 28 -5.64 38.18 14.18
N ARG A 29 -6.06 37.69 15.35
CA ARG A 29 -6.03 38.30 16.71
C ARG A 29 -6.05 37.09 17.67
N GLY A 30 -5.36 36.98 18.79
CA GLY A 30 -4.77 37.92 19.72
C GLY A 30 -4.55 37.11 21.01
N SER A 31 -3.37 37.28 21.61
CA SER A 31 -2.87 36.72 22.87
C SER A 31 -3.87 36.46 24.00
N ALA A 32 -3.79 35.28 24.64
CA ALA A 32 -3.95 35.09 26.08
C ALA A 32 -3.43 33.71 26.54
N SER A 33 -2.38 33.70 27.38
CA SER A 33 -2.01 32.54 28.22
C SER A 33 -3.03 32.33 29.34
N PRO A 34 -3.18 31.08 29.83
CA PRO A 34 -2.95 30.90 31.26
C PRO A 34 -2.28 29.57 31.67
N SER A 35 -1.38 29.71 32.64
CA SER A 35 -1.01 28.83 33.74
C SER A 35 -1.22 27.31 33.67
N ALA A 36 -0.09 26.61 33.75
CA ALA A 36 0.02 25.22 34.18
C ALA A 36 -0.38 25.00 35.65
N PRO A 37 -0.95 23.82 36.01
CA PRO A 37 -0.85 23.27 37.35
C PRO A 37 0.29 22.24 37.47
N ARG A 38 0.98 22.32 38.60
CA ARG A 38 2.10 21.46 39.07
C ARG A 38 1.60 20.10 39.62
N PRO A 39 2.50 19.13 39.85
CA PRO A 39 2.22 17.70 39.80
C PRO A 39 1.62 17.15 41.10
N SER A 40 0.76 16.14 40.97
CA SER A 40 0.23 15.37 42.10
C SER A 40 1.13 14.17 42.38
N VAL A 41 1.45 14.01 43.67
CA VAL A 41 2.31 13.01 44.27
C VAL A 41 1.57 11.67 44.36
N ALA A 42 2.09 10.63 43.72
CA ALA A 42 1.63 9.24 43.91
C ALA A 42 2.60 8.49 44.84
N ALA A 43 2.04 7.94 45.92
CA ALA A 43 2.72 7.10 46.91
C ALA A 43 2.88 5.64 46.40
N PRO A 44 3.78 4.84 47.01
CA PRO A 44 4.38 3.67 46.37
C PRO A 44 3.52 2.40 46.51
N LEU A 45 3.39 1.64 45.42
CA LEU A 45 2.79 0.32 45.40
C LEU A 45 3.89 -0.77 45.36
N LYS A 46 3.80 -1.59 46.41
CA LYS A 46 4.52 -2.80 46.81
C LYS A 46 5.17 -3.65 45.71
N GLN A 47 6.42 -4.02 46.00
CA GLN A 47 7.15 -5.15 45.43
C GLN A 47 6.37 -6.45 45.63
N GLY A 48 6.10 -7.16 44.53
CA GLY A 48 5.62 -8.53 44.49
C GLY A 48 6.74 -9.46 44.02
N GLU A 49 6.95 -10.51 44.78
CA GLU A 49 8.02 -11.49 44.68
C GLU A 49 7.96 -12.37 43.42
N GLY A 50 9.15 -12.65 42.88
CA GLY A 50 9.62 -13.92 42.29
C GLY A 50 8.65 -14.83 41.52
N SER A 51 8.68 -14.73 40.19
CA SER A 51 8.28 -15.83 39.29
C SER A 51 9.51 -16.39 38.57
N GLY A 52 10.04 -17.49 39.08
CA GLY A 52 11.08 -18.27 38.41
C GLY A 52 10.50 -19.00 37.22
N ARG A 53 10.60 -18.40 36.03
CA ARG A 53 10.28 -19.06 34.75
C ARG A 53 11.58 -19.56 34.12
N ALA A 54 11.71 -20.88 34.07
CA ALA A 54 12.85 -21.57 33.48
C ALA A 54 13.06 -21.15 32.02
N ALA A 55 14.30 -20.80 31.68
CA ALA A 55 14.74 -20.54 30.32
C ALA A 55 14.58 -21.81 29.45
N PRO A 56 14.04 -21.72 28.22
CA PRO A 56 14.03 -22.85 27.33
C PRO A 56 15.46 -23.19 26.89
N LYS A 57 15.84 -24.45 27.10
CA LYS A 57 17.09 -25.05 26.63
C LYS A 57 17.25 -24.82 25.12
N ARG A 58 18.35 -24.16 24.73
CA ARG A 58 18.83 -24.13 23.34
C ARG A 58 18.96 -25.56 22.83
N ARG A 59 18.14 -25.94 21.85
CA ARG A 59 18.41 -27.12 21.02
C ARG A 59 19.54 -26.76 20.08
N ALA A 60 20.66 -27.47 20.21
CA ALA A 60 21.76 -27.41 19.29
C ALA A 60 21.38 -28.11 17.97
N GLY A 61 21.75 -27.48 16.85
CA GLY A 61 22.03 -28.12 15.56
C GLY A 61 20.89 -28.92 14.93
N ALA A 62 19.91 -28.23 14.35
CA ALA A 62 19.29 -28.72 13.13
C ALA A 62 19.98 -27.98 11.98
N ASP A 63 20.50 -28.71 11.00
CA ASP A 63 20.91 -28.12 9.73
C ASP A 63 19.74 -27.30 9.18
N PRO A 64 19.97 -26.10 8.62
CA PRO A 64 18.89 -25.28 8.08
C PRO A 64 18.16 -26.10 7.02
N GLU A 65 16.86 -26.30 7.25
CA GLU A 65 15.95 -26.88 6.28
C GLU A 65 16.13 -26.12 4.96
N PRO A 66 16.33 -26.81 3.82
CA PRO A 66 16.59 -26.15 2.55
C PRO A 66 15.46 -25.16 2.26
N ALA A 67 15.84 -23.92 1.96
CA ALA A 67 14.90 -22.84 1.69
C ALA A 67 13.94 -23.29 0.58
N PRO A 68 12.62 -23.21 0.78
CA PRO A 68 11.64 -23.53 -0.25
C PRO A 68 11.88 -22.72 -1.52
N GLU A 69 11.53 -23.31 -2.67
CA GLU A 69 11.77 -22.72 -3.99
C GLU A 69 11.33 -21.24 -4.05
N GLY A 70 12.23 -20.37 -4.53
CA GLY A 70 11.99 -18.93 -4.67
C GLY A 70 12.44 -18.06 -3.49
N GLN A 71 12.95 -18.64 -2.40
CA GLN A 71 13.56 -17.87 -1.30
C GLN A 71 15.04 -17.59 -1.55
N THR A 72 15.44 -16.36 -1.24
CA THR A 72 16.83 -15.91 -1.27
C THR A 72 17.20 -15.26 0.06
N PRO A 73 18.48 -15.21 0.44
CA PRO A 73 18.88 -14.43 1.62
C PRO A 73 18.38 -12.99 1.50
N ALA A 74 17.76 -12.47 2.56
CA ALA A 74 17.39 -11.07 2.60
C ALA A 74 18.67 -10.21 2.60
N PRO A 75 18.64 -9.01 1.99
CA PRO A 75 19.77 -8.09 2.06
C PRO A 75 20.03 -7.71 3.53
N ASP A 76 21.24 -7.29 3.87
CA ASP A 76 21.56 -6.84 5.23
C ASP A 76 20.69 -5.61 5.59
N PRO A 77 19.77 -5.73 6.57
CA PRO A 77 18.81 -4.67 6.86
C PRO A 77 19.49 -3.40 7.38
N VAL A 78 20.65 -3.50 8.04
CA VAL A 78 21.38 -2.32 8.53
C VAL A 78 22.01 -1.57 7.37
N MET A 79 22.58 -2.30 6.40
CA MET A 79 23.11 -1.70 5.18
C MET A 79 22.03 -1.02 4.35
N ILE A 80 20.86 -1.67 4.21
CA ILE A 80 19.71 -1.06 3.53
C ILE A 80 19.25 0.19 4.27
N ARG A 81 19.03 0.10 5.60
CA ARG A 81 18.61 1.25 6.40
C ARG A 81 19.55 2.44 6.25
N ASN A 82 20.87 2.21 6.24
CA ASN A 82 21.84 3.28 6.04
C ASN A 82 21.71 3.97 4.67
N ALA A 83 21.39 3.22 3.61
CA ALA A 83 21.10 3.78 2.30
C ALA A 83 19.77 4.56 2.31
N THR A 84 18.71 3.97 2.88
CA THR A 84 17.41 4.63 3.09
C THR A 84 17.56 5.97 3.80
N LEU A 85 18.37 6.04 4.86
CA LEU A 85 18.59 7.29 5.60
C LEU A 85 19.21 8.40 4.73
N ALA A 86 20.07 8.04 3.77
CA ALA A 86 20.60 9.02 2.81
C ALA A 86 19.50 9.51 1.86
N ASP A 87 18.68 8.60 1.34
CA ASP A 87 17.56 8.93 0.45
C ASP A 87 16.51 9.83 1.13
N LEU A 88 16.20 9.58 2.42
CA LEU A 88 15.28 10.43 3.20
C LEU A 88 15.76 11.88 3.25
N VAL A 89 17.06 12.12 3.43
CA VAL A 89 17.62 13.48 3.46
C VAL A 89 17.43 14.17 2.11
N GLU A 90 17.66 13.45 1.01
CA GLU A 90 17.45 14.00 -0.35
C GLU A 90 15.97 14.31 -0.62
N LEU A 91 15.07 13.50 -0.10
CA LEU A 91 13.61 13.67 -0.23
C LEU A 91 13.03 14.70 0.74
N GLY A 92 13.83 15.25 1.66
CA GLY A 92 13.40 16.24 2.65
C GLY A 92 12.59 15.66 3.81
N PHE A 93 12.78 14.38 4.12
CA PHE A 93 12.17 13.70 5.27
C PHE A 93 13.13 13.69 6.47
N PRO A 94 12.61 13.81 7.70
CA PRO A 94 13.43 13.59 8.89
C PRO A 94 13.85 12.11 8.97
N PRO A 95 15.06 11.80 9.47
CA PRO A 95 15.42 10.42 9.75
C PRO A 95 14.62 9.88 10.94
N PRO A 96 14.23 8.59 10.93
CA PRO A 96 13.67 7.93 12.11
C PRO A 96 14.66 7.92 13.28
N PRO A 97 14.18 7.80 14.53
CA PRO A 97 15.04 7.77 15.72
C PRO A 97 15.96 6.55 15.73
N ASP A 98 17.07 6.66 16.48
CA ASP A 98 17.97 5.54 16.72
C ASP A 98 17.20 4.33 17.29
N GLY A 99 17.40 3.16 16.69
CA GLY A 99 16.72 1.93 17.09
C GLY A 99 15.27 1.81 16.60
N TYR A 100 14.82 2.68 15.68
CA TYR A 100 13.56 2.47 14.97
C TYR A 100 13.57 1.09 14.29
N PRO A 101 12.51 0.26 14.44
CA PRO A 101 12.50 -1.12 14.00
C PRO A 101 12.95 -1.31 12.55
N LEU A 102 13.62 -2.43 12.28
CA LEU A 102 13.91 -2.88 10.93
C LEU A 102 12.71 -3.65 10.38
N VAL A 103 12.49 -3.59 9.07
CA VAL A 103 11.40 -4.33 8.43
C VAL A 103 11.64 -5.85 8.49
N TRP A 104 12.90 -6.27 8.50
CA TRP A 104 13.32 -7.66 8.68
C TRP A 104 14.61 -7.75 9.50
N GLU A 105 14.93 -8.95 9.97
CA GLU A 105 16.08 -9.23 10.83
C GLU A 105 17.28 -9.77 10.04
N PRO A 106 18.52 -9.55 10.53
CA PRO A 106 19.71 -10.15 9.94
C PRO A 106 19.61 -11.69 9.90
N GLY A 107 19.81 -12.26 8.71
CA GLY A 107 19.75 -13.71 8.49
C GLY A 107 18.38 -14.22 8.04
N ASP A 108 17.38 -13.35 7.93
CA ASP A 108 16.11 -13.69 7.30
C ASP A 108 16.30 -14.00 5.80
N THR A 109 15.30 -14.69 5.25
CA THR A 109 15.16 -14.87 3.80
C THR A 109 13.99 -14.07 3.28
N VAL A 110 14.06 -13.70 2.01
CA VAL A 110 13.04 -12.91 1.33
C VAL A 110 12.60 -13.61 0.04
N ALA A 111 11.30 -13.53 -0.22
CA ALA A 111 10.68 -13.96 -1.47
C ALA A 111 9.53 -13.00 -1.83
N LEU A 112 9.16 -12.98 -3.10
CA LEU A 112 7.89 -12.39 -3.53
C LEU A 112 6.78 -13.42 -3.43
N ARG A 113 5.55 -12.96 -3.21
CA ARG A 113 4.36 -13.76 -3.51
C ARG A 113 4.40 -14.26 -4.97
N PRO A 114 3.82 -15.43 -5.26
CA PRO A 114 3.72 -15.93 -6.63
C PRO A 114 3.17 -14.88 -7.58
N THR A 115 3.80 -14.73 -8.75
CA THR A 115 3.37 -13.76 -9.77
C THR A 115 1.88 -13.84 -10.13
N PRO A 116 1.27 -15.05 -10.27
CA PRO A 116 -0.17 -15.14 -10.52
C PRO A 116 -1.03 -14.54 -9.39
N GLU A 117 -0.57 -14.62 -8.14
CA GLU A 117 -1.26 -14.05 -6.98
C GLU A 117 -1.20 -12.52 -7.01
N ILE A 118 -0.03 -11.94 -7.32
CA ILE A 118 0.13 -10.49 -7.46
C ILE A 118 -0.73 -9.95 -8.62
N LEU A 119 -0.74 -10.66 -9.76
CA LEU A 119 -1.59 -10.31 -10.91
C LEU A 119 -3.09 -10.40 -10.55
N ALA A 120 -3.51 -11.46 -9.86
CA ALA A 120 -4.89 -11.59 -9.38
C ALA A 120 -5.26 -10.42 -8.45
N ARG A 121 -4.36 -10.02 -7.55
CA ARG A 121 -4.60 -8.87 -6.69
C ARG A 121 -4.75 -7.57 -7.50
N CYS A 122 -3.89 -7.34 -8.49
CA CYS A 122 -4.00 -6.20 -9.39
C CYS A 122 -5.35 -6.17 -10.14
N ALA A 123 -5.79 -7.33 -10.65
CA ALA A 123 -7.06 -7.44 -11.37
C ALA A 123 -8.26 -7.09 -10.47
N VAL A 124 -8.25 -7.50 -9.20
CA VAL A 124 -9.30 -7.12 -8.25
C VAL A 124 -9.26 -5.63 -7.92
N LEU A 125 -8.09 -5.06 -7.65
CA LEU A 125 -7.98 -3.62 -7.39
C LEU A 125 -8.43 -2.80 -8.61
N ASN A 126 -8.15 -3.27 -9.83
CA ASN A 126 -8.68 -2.65 -11.05
C ASN A 126 -10.22 -2.71 -11.12
N ALA A 127 -10.83 -3.84 -10.75
CA ALA A 127 -12.29 -3.96 -10.67
C ALA A 127 -12.88 -3.03 -9.59
N VAL A 128 -12.23 -2.92 -8.43
CA VAL A 128 -12.58 -1.97 -7.37
C VAL A 128 -12.53 -0.54 -7.88
N LEU A 129 -11.44 -0.13 -8.54
CA LEU A 129 -11.33 1.21 -9.12
C LEU A 129 -12.36 1.46 -10.23
N ALA A 130 -12.63 0.48 -11.10
CA ALA A 130 -13.72 0.59 -12.06
C ALA A 130 -15.06 0.86 -11.34
N GLY A 131 -15.31 0.20 -10.21
CA GLY A 131 -16.45 0.45 -9.34
C GLY A 131 -16.47 1.88 -8.76
N VAL A 132 -15.33 2.40 -8.29
CA VAL A 132 -15.17 3.80 -7.84
C VAL A 132 -15.55 4.77 -8.96
N PHE A 133 -15.15 4.47 -10.20
CA PHE A 133 -15.49 5.27 -11.39
C PHE A 133 -16.88 4.98 -11.97
N GLY A 134 -17.73 4.25 -11.25
CA GLY A 134 -19.15 4.07 -11.57
C GLY A 134 -19.49 2.88 -12.46
N ALA A 135 -18.53 1.98 -12.76
CA ALA A 135 -18.83 0.74 -13.46
C ALA A 135 -19.83 -0.11 -12.66
N PRO A 136 -20.93 -0.60 -13.27
CA PRO A 136 -22.00 -1.27 -12.54
C PRO A 136 -21.55 -2.65 -11.98
N PRO A 137 -22.18 -3.15 -10.88
CA PRO A 137 -21.81 -4.43 -10.27
C PRO A 137 -21.83 -5.62 -11.24
N GLU A 138 -22.78 -5.63 -12.19
CA GLU A 138 -22.88 -6.69 -13.20
C GLU A 138 -21.63 -6.78 -14.09
N LEU A 139 -20.99 -5.63 -14.32
CA LEU A 139 -19.74 -5.55 -15.07
C LEU A 139 -18.57 -6.00 -14.21
N THR A 140 -18.39 -5.44 -13.01
CA THR A 140 -17.22 -5.71 -12.15
C THR A 140 -17.29 -7.09 -11.50
N CYS A 141 -18.32 -7.38 -10.70
CA CYS A 141 -18.50 -8.68 -10.04
C CYS A 141 -18.61 -9.80 -11.08
N GLY A 142 -19.40 -9.59 -12.14
CA GLY A 142 -19.54 -10.57 -13.20
C GLY A 142 -18.21 -10.86 -13.93
N TRP A 143 -17.34 -9.85 -14.10
CA TRP A 143 -16.01 -10.07 -14.66
C TRP A 143 -15.12 -10.88 -13.71
N LEU A 144 -15.14 -10.59 -12.40
CA LEU A 144 -14.38 -11.35 -11.40
C LEU A 144 -14.81 -12.81 -11.33
N GLU A 145 -16.12 -13.08 -11.35
CA GLU A 145 -16.68 -14.43 -11.37
C GLU A 145 -16.25 -15.23 -12.60
N ARG A 146 -16.42 -14.66 -13.80
CA ARG A 146 -16.06 -15.33 -15.06
C ARG A 146 -14.57 -15.65 -15.16
N ASN A 147 -13.73 -14.88 -14.47
CA ASN A 147 -12.28 -15.07 -14.45
C ASN A 147 -11.79 -15.88 -13.24
N GLY A 148 -12.70 -16.38 -12.39
CA GLY A 148 -12.33 -17.21 -11.23
C GLY A 148 -11.54 -16.45 -10.17
N LEU A 149 -11.78 -15.16 -10.01
CA LEU A 149 -11.02 -14.28 -9.10
C LEU A 149 -11.73 -14.01 -7.77
N VAL A 150 -12.92 -14.57 -7.55
CA VAL A 150 -13.75 -14.30 -6.35
C VAL A 150 -13.00 -14.62 -5.06
N ASP A 151 -12.25 -15.71 -5.02
CA ASP A 151 -11.49 -16.11 -3.82
C ASP A 151 -10.34 -15.15 -3.47
N ALA A 152 -9.93 -14.31 -4.42
CA ALA A 152 -8.95 -13.27 -4.16
C ALA A 152 -9.59 -11.99 -3.59
N VAL A 153 -10.90 -11.80 -3.73
CA VAL A 153 -11.60 -10.59 -3.28
C VAL A 153 -11.81 -10.65 -1.78
N THR A 154 -11.48 -9.59 -1.06
CA THR A 154 -11.79 -9.50 0.37
C THR A 154 -13.28 -9.22 0.58
N GLU A 155 -13.80 -9.53 1.77
CA GLU A 155 -15.21 -9.27 2.07
C GLU A 155 -15.56 -7.78 1.91
N PRO A 156 -14.78 -6.81 2.43
CA PRO A 156 -15.05 -5.38 2.20
C PRO A 156 -15.02 -4.97 0.72
N GLU A 157 -14.10 -5.51 -0.07
CA GLU A 157 -14.02 -5.23 -1.51
C GLU A 157 -15.27 -5.75 -2.23
N TRP A 158 -15.74 -6.95 -1.88
CA TRP A 158 -16.94 -7.54 -2.46
C TRP A 158 -18.20 -6.76 -2.10
N GLU A 159 -18.36 -6.38 -0.83
CA GLU A 159 -19.47 -5.54 -0.37
C GLU A 159 -19.47 -4.18 -1.08
N PHE A 160 -18.30 -3.58 -1.31
CA PHE A 160 -18.20 -2.34 -2.06
C PHE A 160 -18.63 -2.52 -3.53
N LEU A 161 -18.14 -3.57 -4.19
CA LEU A 161 -18.44 -3.83 -5.59
C LEU A 161 -19.91 -4.18 -5.82
N SER A 162 -20.51 -4.97 -4.93
CA SER A 162 -21.88 -5.47 -5.08
C SER A 162 -22.94 -4.50 -4.55
N GLU A 163 -22.69 -3.87 -3.40
CA GLU A 163 -23.69 -3.11 -2.65
C GLU A 163 -23.34 -1.64 -2.45
N ARG A 164 -22.16 -1.18 -2.92
CA ARG A 164 -21.63 0.18 -2.69
C ARG A 164 -21.48 0.53 -1.20
N LYS A 165 -21.25 -0.48 -0.36
CA LYS A 165 -20.89 -0.27 1.04
C LYS A 165 -19.45 0.22 1.16
N GLY A 166 -19.22 1.19 2.05
CA GLY A 166 -17.90 1.78 2.29
C GLY A 166 -17.68 3.10 1.55
N SER A 167 -16.45 3.60 1.58
CA SER A 167 -16.08 4.89 0.98
C SER A 167 -15.36 4.68 -0.35
N GLY A 168 -15.99 5.10 -1.44
CA GLY A 168 -15.36 5.08 -2.77
C GLY A 168 -14.08 5.91 -2.83
N ASP A 169 -14.01 7.02 -2.09
CA ASP A 169 -12.81 7.87 -2.03
C ASP A 169 -11.62 7.11 -1.43
N LEU A 170 -11.85 6.28 -0.40
CA LEU A 170 -10.79 5.47 0.20
C LEU A 170 -10.33 4.36 -0.73
N TYR A 171 -11.25 3.69 -1.43
CA TYR A 171 -10.90 2.69 -2.43
C TYR A 171 -10.19 3.29 -3.65
N GLY A 172 -10.48 4.55 -3.99
CA GLY A 172 -9.78 5.29 -5.04
C GLY A 172 -8.28 5.45 -4.77
N LEU A 173 -7.85 5.42 -3.50
CA LEU A 173 -6.45 5.52 -3.11
C LEU A 173 -5.63 4.29 -3.55
N HIS A 174 -6.27 3.13 -3.78
CA HIS A 174 -5.58 1.92 -4.26
C HIS A 174 -4.96 2.04 -5.65
N VAL A 175 -5.18 3.14 -6.38
CA VAL A 175 -4.43 3.44 -7.60
C VAL A 175 -2.92 3.47 -7.34
N GLU A 176 -2.50 3.97 -6.17
CA GLU A 176 -1.08 4.02 -5.78
C GLU A 176 -0.54 2.63 -5.41
N ALA A 177 -1.37 1.76 -4.82
CA ALA A 177 -1.03 0.36 -4.58
C ALA A 177 -0.86 -0.42 -5.90
N LEU A 178 -1.72 -0.17 -6.89
CA LEU A 178 -1.57 -0.75 -8.24
C LEU A 178 -0.29 -0.28 -8.92
N TRP A 179 0.09 0.99 -8.76
CA TRP A 179 1.34 1.48 -9.32
C TRP A 179 2.55 0.77 -8.71
N ALA A 180 2.56 0.58 -7.38
CA ALA A 180 3.58 -0.22 -6.71
C ALA A 180 3.63 -1.66 -7.23
N PHE A 181 2.47 -2.32 -7.43
CA PHE A 181 2.46 -3.66 -8.03
C PHE A 181 2.98 -3.69 -9.47
N ALA A 182 2.65 -2.70 -10.30
CA ALA A 182 3.19 -2.60 -11.64
C ALA A 182 4.73 -2.48 -11.63
N TRP A 183 5.29 -1.74 -10.66
CA TRP A 183 6.73 -1.68 -10.45
C TRP A 183 7.30 -3.04 -9.99
N VAL A 184 6.68 -3.69 -9.00
CA VAL A 184 7.08 -5.03 -8.51
C VAL A 184 7.09 -6.06 -9.65
N LEU A 185 6.10 -5.99 -10.54
CA LEU A 185 5.95 -6.88 -11.70
C LEU A 185 6.88 -6.52 -12.87
N GLY A 186 7.73 -5.51 -12.72
CA GLY A 186 8.72 -5.08 -13.72
C GLY A 186 8.12 -4.38 -14.94
N VAL A 187 6.92 -3.84 -14.81
CA VAL A 187 6.23 -3.09 -15.88
C VAL A 187 6.49 -1.59 -15.74
N GLY A 188 6.50 -1.09 -14.50
CA GLY A 188 6.87 0.29 -14.20
C GLY A 188 8.39 0.50 -14.17
N GLU A 189 8.85 1.61 -14.76
CA GLU A 189 10.28 1.98 -14.80
C GLU A 189 10.80 2.32 -13.39
N ASP A 190 10.09 3.19 -12.68
CA ASP A 190 10.39 3.66 -11.32
C ASP A 190 9.15 3.60 -10.41
N LEU A 191 9.39 3.72 -9.10
CA LEU A 191 8.37 3.97 -8.09
C LEU A 191 8.87 5.13 -7.21
N ASP A 192 9.04 6.28 -7.86
CA ASP A 192 9.56 7.51 -7.24
C ASP A 192 8.61 8.02 -6.14
N PRO A 193 9.05 8.11 -4.88
CA PRO A 193 8.24 8.64 -3.78
C PRO A 193 7.76 10.07 -4.00
N GLY A 194 8.45 10.88 -4.80
CA GLY A 194 8.11 12.28 -5.07
C GLY A 194 7.08 12.49 -6.19
N ARG A 195 6.55 11.42 -6.80
CA ARG A 195 5.61 11.51 -7.93
C ARG A 195 4.31 10.82 -7.58
N TYR A 196 3.22 11.27 -8.17
CA TYR A 196 1.93 10.56 -8.17
C TYR A 196 1.90 9.52 -9.29
N CYS A 197 1.00 8.53 -9.17
CA CYS A 197 0.76 7.57 -10.25
C CYS A 197 0.48 8.28 -11.59
N GLY A 198 1.26 7.92 -12.61
CA GLY A 198 1.11 8.46 -13.95
C GLY A 198 -0.02 7.83 -14.76
N GLU A 199 -0.33 8.44 -15.90
CA GLU A 199 -1.45 8.04 -16.79
C GLU A 199 -1.24 6.67 -17.46
N GLY A 200 -0.01 6.17 -17.53
CA GLY A 200 0.33 4.92 -18.21
C GLY A 200 -0.19 3.65 -17.52
N LEU A 201 -0.54 3.71 -16.23
CA LEU A 201 -0.97 2.53 -15.48
C LEU A 201 -2.25 1.91 -16.05
N ALA A 202 -3.23 2.74 -16.43
CA ALA A 202 -4.52 2.28 -16.93
C ALA A 202 -4.39 1.46 -18.22
N ALA A 203 -3.45 1.82 -19.10
CA ALA A 203 -3.20 1.10 -20.35
C ALA A 203 -2.61 -0.32 -20.13
N TRP A 204 -1.94 -0.53 -19.00
CA TRP A 204 -1.39 -1.83 -18.65
C TRP A 204 -2.44 -2.76 -18.03
N LEU A 205 -3.38 -2.23 -17.23
CA LEU A 205 -4.42 -3.00 -16.53
C LEU A 205 -5.38 -3.73 -17.50
N PRO A 206 -6.12 -4.76 -17.03
CA PRO A 206 -7.08 -5.45 -17.88
C PRO A 206 -8.25 -4.53 -18.26
N ASP A 207 -8.68 -4.58 -19.52
CA ASP A 207 -9.85 -3.82 -19.98
C ASP A 207 -11.14 -4.57 -19.66
N ILE A 208 -11.67 -4.29 -18.47
CA ILE A 208 -12.92 -4.89 -17.97
C ILE A 208 -14.11 -4.47 -18.84
N GLY A 209 -14.08 -3.24 -19.39
CA GLY A 209 -15.20 -2.67 -20.15
C GLY A 209 -15.46 -3.37 -21.49
N VAL A 210 -14.40 -3.81 -22.17
CA VAL A 210 -14.52 -4.64 -23.39
C VAL A 210 -14.53 -6.14 -23.10
N GLY A 211 -14.47 -6.53 -21.83
CA GLY A 211 -14.52 -7.93 -21.39
C GLY A 211 -13.23 -8.70 -21.65
N GLU A 212 -12.06 -8.05 -21.62
CA GLU A 212 -10.78 -8.74 -21.70
C GLU A 212 -10.66 -9.80 -20.58
N SER A 213 -10.38 -11.05 -20.93
CA SER A 213 -10.20 -12.10 -19.91
C SER A 213 -8.90 -11.90 -19.13
N PHE A 214 -8.88 -12.32 -17.86
CA PHE A 214 -7.70 -12.34 -17.01
C PHE A 214 -6.54 -13.10 -17.67
N VAL A 215 -6.80 -14.26 -18.27
CA VAL A 215 -5.77 -15.04 -18.98
C VAL A 215 -5.17 -14.28 -20.17
N ALA A 216 -6.02 -13.60 -20.97
CA ALA A 216 -5.54 -12.79 -22.09
C ALA A 216 -4.68 -11.61 -21.61
N TRP A 217 -5.12 -10.94 -20.55
CA TRP A 217 -4.34 -9.89 -19.92
C TRP A 217 -2.99 -10.41 -19.41
N GLN A 218 -2.96 -11.52 -18.67
CA GLN A 218 -1.72 -12.14 -18.18
C GLN A 218 -0.72 -12.43 -19.32
N GLN A 219 -1.20 -12.87 -20.47
CA GLN A 219 -0.36 -13.14 -21.64
C GLN A 219 0.24 -11.86 -22.25
N ARG A 220 -0.51 -10.75 -22.28
CA ARG A 220 0.00 -9.46 -22.81
C ARG A 220 0.70 -8.58 -21.78
N ALA A 221 0.51 -8.83 -20.49
CA ALA A 221 0.99 -7.98 -19.40
C ALA A 221 2.52 -7.88 -19.34
N GLY A 222 3.24 -8.81 -19.99
CA GLY A 222 4.68 -8.70 -20.21
C GLY A 222 5.53 -8.75 -18.94
N VAL A 223 4.97 -9.22 -17.83
CA VAL A 223 5.57 -9.08 -16.50
C VAL A 223 6.91 -9.81 -16.38
N ARG A 224 7.84 -9.16 -15.68
CA ARG A 224 9.15 -9.69 -15.28
C ARG A 224 9.40 -9.21 -13.85
N PRO A 225 8.89 -9.94 -12.84
CA PRO A 225 8.97 -9.51 -11.46
C PRO A 225 10.40 -9.14 -11.05
N ARG A 226 10.52 -8.04 -10.31
CA ARG A 226 11.80 -7.58 -9.78
C ARG A 226 12.36 -8.57 -8.75
N PRO A 227 13.69 -8.59 -8.53
CA PRO A 227 14.28 -9.39 -7.45
C PRO A 227 13.67 -9.05 -6.09
N ALA A 228 13.35 -10.08 -5.29
CA ALA A 228 12.73 -9.90 -3.97
C ALA A 228 13.55 -8.98 -3.04
N ALA A 229 14.88 -9.05 -3.11
CA ALA A 229 15.79 -8.18 -2.36
C ALA A 229 15.67 -6.70 -2.76
N GLU A 230 15.41 -6.40 -4.04
CA GLU A 230 15.19 -5.02 -4.52
C GLU A 230 13.87 -4.47 -4.00
N VAL A 231 12.81 -5.30 -4.02
CA VAL A 231 11.50 -4.91 -3.48
C VAL A 231 11.56 -4.70 -1.96
N ALA A 232 12.31 -5.54 -1.23
CA ALA A 232 12.54 -5.36 0.20
C ALA A 232 13.30 -4.07 0.53
N ALA A 233 14.30 -3.71 -0.28
CA ALA A 233 15.00 -2.45 -0.10
C ALA A 233 14.06 -1.24 -0.27
N LEU A 234 13.21 -1.28 -1.30
CA LEU A 234 12.24 -0.21 -1.51
C LEU A 234 11.14 -0.16 -0.45
N LEU A 235 10.78 -1.32 0.13
CA LEU A 235 9.87 -1.40 1.27
C LEU A 235 10.45 -0.69 2.50
N ASP A 236 11.74 -0.84 2.82
CA ASP A 236 12.37 -0.11 3.94
C ASP A 236 12.33 1.41 3.73
N LEU A 237 12.54 1.89 2.49
CA LEU A 237 12.37 3.30 2.16
C LEU A 237 10.93 3.76 2.44
N HIS A 238 9.92 3.06 1.92
CA HIS A 238 8.53 3.43 2.14
C HIS A 238 8.09 3.31 3.60
N TYR A 239 8.65 2.37 4.35
CA TYR A 239 8.46 2.25 5.80
C TYR A 239 8.94 3.50 6.54
N CYS A 240 10.14 3.99 6.21
CA CYS A 240 10.68 5.19 6.85
C CYS A 240 9.99 6.49 6.38
N LEU A 241 9.56 6.57 5.12
CA LEU A 241 8.77 7.70 4.62
C LEU A 241 7.41 7.80 5.33
N ASP A 242 6.73 6.67 5.51
CA ASP A 242 5.46 6.60 6.21
C ASP A 242 5.61 7.03 7.68
N TRP A 243 6.67 6.56 8.36
CA TRP A 243 7.04 7.06 9.68
C TRP A 243 7.20 8.59 9.72
N GLY A 244 7.89 9.17 8.74
CA GLY A 244 8.11 10.62 8.67
C GLY A 244 6.79 11.41 8.55
N HIS A 245 5.81 10.87 7.82
CA HIS A 245 4.47 11.46 7.76
C HIS A 245 3.71 11.33 9.08
N VAL A 246 3.74 10.15 9.73
CA VAL A 246 3.13 9.94 11.04
C VAL A 246 3.74 10.88 12.08
N GLN A 247 5.06 11.04 12.07
CA GLN A 247 5.77 11.93 12.99
C GLN A 247 5.37 13.39 12.78
N ALA A 248 5.29 13.87 11.54
CA ALA A 248 4.83 15.22 11.24
C ALA A 248 3.39 15.43 11.72
N LEU A 249 2.50 14.46 11.47
CA LEU A 249 1.12 14.49 11.95
C LEU A 249 1.05 14.56 13.48
N MET A 250 1.84 13.75 14.20
CA MET A 250 1.87 13.73 15.66
C MET A 250 2.38 15.04 16.28
N ASN A 251 3.17 15.82 15.54
CA ASN A 251 3.73 17.10 16.00
C ASN A 251 2.93 18.31 15.48
N ASP A 252 1.79 18.10 14.82
CA ASP A 252 1.02 19.15 14.12
C ASP A 252 1.88 19.93 13.08
N GLU A 253 2.82 19.24 12.44
CA GLU A 253 3.68 19.78 11.39
C GLU A 253 3.12 19.47 9.99
N PRO A 254 3.41 20.30 8.97
CA PRO A 254 3.08 19.97 7.59
C PRO A 254 3.72 18.64 7.17
N PRO A 255 3.01 17.80 6.37
CA PRO A 255 3.61 16.58 5.83
C PRO A 255 4.90 16.91 5.05
N PRO A 256 6.01 16.19 5.31
CA PRO A 256 7.24 16.34 4.54
C PRO A 256 7.06 15.86 3.09
N GLY A 257 8.00 16.23 2.22
CA GLY A 257 7.98 15.83 0.82
C GLY A 257 6.95 16.56 -0.04
N VAL A 258 6.71 16.03 -1.24
CA VAL A 258 5.83 16.63 -2.27
C VAL A 258 4.55 15.83 -2.50
N THR A 259 4.53 14.55 -2.12
CA THR A 259 3.36 13.68 -2.19
C THR A 259 2.61 13.68 -0.88
N LEU A 260 1.31 13.40 -0.96
CA LEU A 260 0.46 13.27 0.23
C LEU A 260 0.70 11.93 0.95
N PRO A 261 0.48 11.85 2.27
CA PRO A 261 0.73 10.64 3.06
C PRO A 261 0.07 9.37 2.51
N TYR A 262 -1.14 9.48 1.94
CA TYR A 262 -1.84 8.32 1.38
C TYR A 262 -1.07 7.66 0.24
N VAL A 263 -0.26 8.43 -0.51
CA VAL A 263 0.53 7.92 -1.63
C VAL A 263 1.57 6.92 -1.10
N ILE A 264 2.30 7.33 -0.08
CA ILE A 264 3.32 6.50 0.56
C ILE A 264 2.67 5.30 1.26
N GLY A 265 1.60 5.53 2.02
CA GLY A 265 0.89 4.45 2.72
C GLY A 265 0.37 3.36 1.79
N GLN A 266 -0.27 3.72 0.65
CA GLN A 266 -0.80 2.75 -0.30
C GLN A 266 0.31 1.96 -1.02
N ARG A 267 1.44 2.58 -1.32
CA ARG A 267 2.60 1.88 -1.90
C ARG A 267 3.26 0.96 -0.89
N ARG A 268 3.46 1.42 0.34
CA ARG A 268 3.95 0.60 1.45
C ARG A 268 3.05 -0.63 1.62
N TRP A 269 1.73 -0.46 1.64
CA TRP A 269 0.76 -1.55 1.72
C TRP A 269 1.00 -2.61 0.64
N ALA A 270 1.11 -2.19 -0.61
CA ALA A 270 1.34 -3.11 -1.73
C ALA A 270 2.69 -3.84 -1.63
N LEU A 271 3.75 -3.12 -1.26
CA LEU A 271 5.10 -3.68 -1.08
C LEU A 271 5.16 -4.67 0.09
N GLU A 272 4.57 -4.32 1.23
CA GLU A 272 4.50 -5.13 2.44
C GLU A 272 3.66 -6.40 2.22
N TRP A 273 2.60 -6.30 1.42
CA TRP A 273 1.85 -7.47 0.98
C TRP A 273 2.64 -8.33 -0.02
N ALA A 274 3.30 -7.72 -1.01
CA ALA A 274 4.00 -8.44 -2.08
C ALA A 274 5.22 -9.24 -1.60
N VAL A 275 5.93 -8.70 -0.60
CA VAL A 275 7.14 -9.30 -0.05
C VAL A 275 6.79 -10.22 1.11
N THR A 276 7.48 -11.34 1.18
CA THR A 276 7.38 -12.28 2.31
C THR A 276 8.77 -12.49 2.89
N PHE A 277 8.91 -12.21 4.18
CA PHE A 277 10.11 -12.55 4.94
C PHE A 277 9.89 -13.86 5.68
N ARG A 278 10.96 -14.65 5.80
CA ARG A 278 10.97 -15.84 6.66
C ARG A 278 12.17 -15.83 7.56
N GLY A 279 11.86 -16.02 8.84
CA GLY A 279 12.80 -16.00 9.95
C GLY A 279 12.08 -16.34 11.25
N PRO A 280 12.80 -16.37 12.38
CA PRO A 280 12.24 -16.79 13.67
C PRO A 280 11.14 -15.86 14.22
N TYR A 281 11.01 -14.64 13.69
CA TYR A 281 10.09 -13.61 14.17
C TYR A 281 8.98 -13.24 13.19
N HIS A 282 8.92 -13.91 12.02
CA HIS A 282 7.91 -13.60 11.01
C HIS A 282 6.69 -14.52 11.13
N PRO A 283 5.46 -13.97 11.22
CA PRO A 283 4.25 -14.76 11.13
C PRO A 283 4.01 -15.26 9.69
N ALA A 284 2.89 -15.94 9.47
CA ALA A 284 2.43 -16.22 8.12
C ALA A 284 2.18 -14.90 7.36
N PRO A 285 2.41 -14.85 6.03
CA PRO A 285 2.11 -13.67 5.23
C PRO A 285 0.65 -13.22 5.41
N PRO A 286 0.38 -11.92 5.62
CA PRO A 286 -0.97 -11.42 5.92
C PRO A 286 -1.90 -11.54 4.70
N ARG A 287 -3.21 -11.57 4.90
CA ARG A 287 -4.15 -11.30 3.80
C ARG A 287 -4.08 -9.84 3.36
N TRP A 288 -4.71 -9.53 2.22
CA TRP A 288 -4.70 -8.17 1.68
C TRP A 288 -5.27 -7.13 2.67
N ASP A 289 -6.34 -7.47 3.36
CA ASP A 289 -7.04 -6.68 4.38
C ASP A 289 -6.44 -6.79 5.79
N GLU A 290 -5.40 -7.60 5.97
CA GLU A 290 -4.71 -7.80 7.25
C GLU A 290 -3.35 -7.07 7.31
N VAL A 291 -2.96 -6.38 6.24
CA VAL A 291 -1.73 -5.55 6.24
C VAL A 291 -1.94 -4.38 7.20
N ASP A 292 -1.10 -4.31 8.24
CA ASP A 292 -1.22 -3.31 9.29
C ASP A 292 -0.06 -2.30 9.22
N LEU A 293 -0.38 -1.09 8.73
CA LEU A 293 0.59 0.00 8.65
C LEU A 293 0.74 0.78 9.96
N ALA A 294 -0.07 0.50 10.99
CA ALA A 294 -0.07 1.24 12.26
C ALA A 294 1.08 0.85 13.21
N SER A 295 2.10 0.15 12.70
CA SER A 295 3.24 -0.41 13.43
C SER A 295 4.41 0.55 13.62
#